data_AF-A0A4R3KIE0-F1
#
_entry.id   AF-A0A4R3KIE0-F1
#
_cell.length_a   1.000
_cell.length_b   1.000
_cell.length_c   1.000
_cell.angle_alpha   90.00
_cell.angle_beta   90.00
_cell.angle_gamma   90.00
#
_symmetry.space_group_name_H-M   'P 1'
#
loop_
_entity.id
_entity.type
_entity.pdbx_description
1 polymer ?
#
loop_
_entity_poly.entity_id
_entity_poly.type
_entity_poly.pdbx_seq_one_letter_code
_entity_poly.pdbx_strand_id
1 'polypeptide(L)' 'MVQETEHVCGLCDGQGYHVVMVGGTETCPACDGLGVEEEI' A
#
# COMPACT_ATOMS: atom_id res chain seq x y z
N MET A 1 -22.01 8.43 7.56
CA MET A 1 -20.65 8.62 7.03
C MET A 1 -19.86 7.47 7.60
N VAL A 2 -19.73 6.37 6.85
CA VAL A 2 -18.81 5.29 7.25
C VAL A 2 -17.42 5.90 7.12
N GLN A 3 -16.77 6.15 8.27
CA GLN A 3 -15.34 6.39 8.28
C GLN A 3 -14.75 4.99 8.13
N GLU A 4 -14.56 4.54 6.89
CA GLU A 4 -13.57 3.51 6.62
C GLU A 4 -12.26 4.07 7.16
N THR A 5 -11.79 3.51 8.26
CA THR A 5 -10.46 3.80 8.77
C THR A 5 -9.49 3.11 7.82
N GLU A 6 -9.21 3.76 6.70
CA GLU A 6 -8.15 3.35 5.79
C GLU A 6 -6.82 3.56 6.54
N HIS A 7 -6.20 2.46 6.97
CA HIS A 7 -4.90 2.51 7.63
C HIS A 7 -3.81 2.57 6.56
N VAL A 8 -2.82 3.46 6.76
CA VAL A 8 -1.67 3.55 5.85
C VAL A 8 -0.98 2.19 5.80
N CYS A 9 -0.77 1.68 4.58
CA CYS A 9 -0.19 0.36 4.41
C CYS A 9 1.22 0.33 4.99
N GLY A 10 1.43 -0.47 6.05
CA GLY A 10 2.69 -0.52 6.78
C GLY A 10 3.83 -1.15 5.99
N LEU A 11 3.51 -1.90 4.92
CA LEU A 11 4.50 -2.56 4.07
C LEU A 11 5.13 -1.61 3.05
N CYS A 12 4.38 -0.61 2.57
CA CYS A 12 4.85 0.35 1.58
C CYS A 12 4.87 1.80 2.09
N ASP A 13 4.57 2.01 3.37
CA ASP A 13 4.45 3.31 4.01
C ASP A 13 3.53 4.28 3.24
N GLY A 14 2.43 3.76 2.69
CA GLY A 14 1.49 4.58 1.92
C GLY A 14 1.83 4.80 0.45
N GLN A 15 2.95 4.26 -0.05
CA GLN A 15 3.37 4.50 -1.44
C GLN A 15 2.60 3.65 -2.46
N GLY A 16 2.08 2.49 -2.06
CA GLY A 16 1.45 1.53 -2.97
C GLY A 16 2.43 0.73 -3.83
N TYR A 17 3.74 0.97 -3.71
CA TYR A 17 4.76 0.22 -4.44
C TYR A 17 6.07 0.15 -3.66
N HIS A 18 6.94 -0.79 -4.03
CA HIS A 18 8.30 -0.90 -3.54
C HIS A 18 9.27 -0.69 -4.68
N VAL A 19 10.40 -0.05 -4.42
CA VAL A 19 11.46 0.10 -5.42
C VAL A 19 12.30 -1.18 -5.45
N VAL A 20 12.27 -1.92 -6.55
CA VAL A 20 13.14 -3.08 -6.75
C VAL A 20 14.56 -2.61 -7.11
N MET A 21 15.56 -3.32 -6.58
CA MET A 21 16.99 -3.03 -6.82
C MET A 21 17.40 -3.01 -8.31
N VAL A 22 16.57 -3.55 -9.20
CA VAL A 22 16.79 -3.55 -10.67
C VAL A 22 16.32 -2.24 -11.32
N GLY A 23 15.97 -1.21 -10.53
CA GLY A 23 15.58 0.11 -11.03
C GLY A 23 14.13 0.21 -11.49
N GLY A 24 13.26 -0.64 -10.94
CA GLY A 24 11.82 -0.63 -11.21
C GLY A 24 11.01 -0.42 -9.94
N THR A 25 9.70 -0.34 -10.09
CA THR A 25 8.76 -0.39 -8.97
C THR A 25 7.89 -1.63 -9.11
N GLU A 26 7.74 -2.38 -8.01
CA GLU A 26 6.79 -3.48 -7.91
C GLU A 26 5.58 -3.01 -7.10
N THR A 27 4.38 -3.37 -7.53
CA THR A 27 3.16 -3.05 -6.80
C THR A 27 3.19 -3.68 -5.42
N CYS A 28 2.80 -2.93 -4.39
CA CYS A 28 2.77 -3.45 -3.03
C CYS A 28 1.74 -4.58 -2.93
N PRO A 29 2.15 -5.81 -2.59
CA PRO A 29 1.24 -6.95 -2.56
C PRO A 29 0.35 -6.97 -1.32
N ALA A 30 0.62 -6.13 -0.32
CA ALA A 30 -0.22 -6.03 0.89
C ALA A 30 -1.47 -5.15 0.69
N CYS A 31 -1.38 -4.17 -0.21
CA CYS A 31 -2.48 -3.23 -0.48
C CYS A 31 -2.85 -3.17 -1.96
N ASP A 32 -2.37 -4.12 -2.78
CA ASP A 32 -2.61 -4.17 -4.24
C ASP A 32 -2.37 -2.83 -4.99
N GLY A 33 -1.46 -1.99 -4.47
CA GLY A 33 -1.17 -0.69 -5.06
C GLY A 33 -1.99 0.49 -4.53
N LEU A 34 -2.87 0.27 -3.57
CA LEU A 34 -3.74 1.30 -3.00
C LEU A 34 -2.98 2.22 -2.01
N GLY A 35 -1.89 1.73 -1.42
CA GLY A 35 -1.17 2.45 -0.36
C GLY A 35 -1.89 2.44 0.99
N VAL A 36 -3.08 1.86 1.07
CA VAL A 36 -3.87 1.72 2.30
C VAL A 36 -4.31 0.28 2.47
N GLU A 37 -4.37 -0.17 3.71
CA GLU A 37 -4.96 -1.44 4.10
C GLU A 37 -6.40 -1.16 4.55
N GLU A 38 -7.37 -1.75 3.86
CA GLU A 38 -8.75 -1.77 4.33
C GLU A 38 -8.83 -2.78 5.49
N GLU A 39 -9.00 -2.27 6.72
CA GLU A 39 -9.34 -3.13 7.86
C GLU A 39 -10.80 -3.59 7.71
N ILE A 40 -11.00 -4.85 7.30
CA ILE A 40 -12.32 -5.51 7.21
C ILE A 40 -12.70 -6.12 8.57
#